data_AF-A0A094IR63-F1
#
_entry.id   AF-A0A094IR63-F1
#
_cell.length_a   1.000
_cell.length_b   1.000
_cell.length_c   1.000
_cell.angle_alpha   90.00
_cell.angle_beta   90.00
_cell.angle_gamma   90.00
#
_symmetry.space_group_name_H-M   'P 1'
#
loop_
_entity.id
_entity.type
_entity.pdbx_description
1 polymer ?
#
loop_
_entity_poly.entity_id
_entity_poly.type
_entity_poly.pdbx_seq_one_letter_code
_entity_poly.pdbx_strand_id
1 'polypeptide(L)'
;MAGSKSKAPVVKAQQKHGYEFAGPPGAFAISFLLPIVVYITNFVCNDIYGCPIPSVLDPKTLTLEKIKTETGWPGWNGIMSLEATGWVLGYYFLSLVLHRFLPGQIVEGTELAIGGRLKYKFNSEYIPDMHFATTHC
;
A
#
# COMPACT_ATOMS: atom_id res chain seq x y z
N MET A 1 47.75 -15.08 3.80
CA MET A 1 46.50 -15.03 4.60
C MET A 1 45.40 -15.63 3.75
N ALA A 2 45.00 -16.86 4.07
CA ALA A 2 44.08 -17.65 3.27
C ALA A 2 42.66 -17.06 3.32
N GLY A 3 42.07 -16.82 2.16
CA GLY A 3 40.72 -16.28 2.01
C GLY A 3 39.68 -17.24 2.58
N SER A 4 38.88 -16.75 3.51
CA SER A 4 37.68 -17.46 3.98
C SER A 4 36.66 -17.48 2.84
N LYS A 5 36.48 -18.64 2.20
CA LYS A 5 35.38 -18.86 1.27
C LYS A 5 34.08 -18.86 2.08
N SER A 6 33.30 -17.78 1.97
CA SER A 6 31.92 -17.73 2.46
C SER A 6 31.13 -18.86 1.79
N LYS A 7 30.71 -19.86 2.57
CA LYS A 7 29.82 -20.92 2.09
C LYS A 7 28.48 -20.27 1.77
N ALA A 8 28.02 -20.38 0.52
CA ALA A 8 26.68 -19.96 0.16
C ALA A 8 25.66 -20.72 1.04
N PRO A 9 24.66 -20.05 1.61
CA PRO A 9 23.66 -20.70 2.45
C PRO A 9 22.91 -21.74 1.61
N VAL A 10 22.73 -22.94 2.18
CA VAL A 10 21.94 -24.01 1.58
C VAL A 10 20.49 -23.56 1.61
N VAL A 11 19.95 -23.17 0.44
CA VAL A 11 18.55 -22.79 0.27
C VAL A 11 17.69 -24.02 0.58
N LYS A 12 17.05 -24.05 1.75
CA LYS A 12 15.97 -25.01 1.98
C LYS A 12 14.88 -24.72 0.96
N ALA A 13 14.53 -25.71 0.14
CA ALA A 13 13.50 -25.56 -0.88
C ALA A 13 12.22 -25.02 -0.24
N GLN A 14 11.76 -23.86 -0.72
CA GLN A 14 10.52 -23.25 -0.27
C GLN A 14 9.40 -24.27 -0.45
N GLN A 15 8.80 -24.71 0.67
CA GLN A 15 7.66 -25.63 0.63
C GLN A 15 6.56 -24.93 -0.17
N LYS A 16 5.98 -25.60 -1.20
CA LYS A 16 4.92 -25.01 -2.02
C LYS A 16 3.74 -24.67 -1.10
N HIS A 17 3.61 -23.39 -0.78
CA HIS A 17 2.45 -22.88 -0.06
C HIS A 17 1.23 -22.98 -0.99
N GLY A 18 0.07 -23.34 -0.44
CA GLY A 18 -1.17 -23.42 -1.20
C GLY A 18 -1.62 -22.05 -1.70
N TYR A 19 -2.57 -22.05 -2.64
CA TYR A 19 -3.25 -20.81 -3.00
C TYR A 19 -4.25 -20.44 -1.89
N GLU A 20 -3.91 -19.42 -1.13
CA GLU A 20 -4.82 -18.77 -0.18
C GLU A 20 -5.71 -17.75 -0.92
N PHE A 21 -6.83 -17.36 -0.32
CA PHE A 21 -7.73 -16.30 -0.83
C PHE A 21 -8.18 -16.49 -2.29
N ALA A 22 -8.67 -17.68 -2.62
CA ALA A 22 -9.13 -18.04 -3.97
C ALA A 22 -8.07 -17.88 -5.07
N GLY A 23 -6.77 -17.87 -4.73
CA GLY A 23 -5.67 -17.94 -5.68
C GLY A 23 -5.71 -16.88 -6.78
N PRO A 24 -5.38 -17.24 -8.05
CA PRO A 24 -5.36 -16.27 -9.14
C PRO A 24 -6.71 -15.56 -9.40
N PRO A 25 -7.88 -16.23 -9.36
CA PRO A 25 -9.17 -15.54 -9.45
C PRO A 25 -9.41 -14.52 -8.33
N GLY A 26 -9.03 -14.83 -7.09
CA GLY A 26 -9.17 -13.90 -5.96
C GLY A 26 -8.25 -12.68 -6.10
N ALA A 27 -7.00 -12.90 -6.52
CA ALA A 27 -6.06 -11.82 -6.81
C ALA A 27 -6.56 -10.90 -7.94
N PHE A 28 -7.17 -11.48 -8.99
CA PHE A 28 -7.80 -10.72 -10.06
C PHE A 28 -8.95 -9.87 -9.52
N ALA A 29 -9.89 -10.48 -8.78
CA ALA A 29 -11.02 -9.78 -8.21
C ALA A 29 -10.58 -8.59 -7.35
N ILE A 30 -9.65 -8.79 -6.40
CA ILE A 30 -9.18 -7.71 -5.52
C ILE A 30 -8.48 -6.59 -6.30
N SER A 31 -7.62 -6.94 -7.26
CA SER A 31 -6.84 -5.94 -8.02
C SER A 31 -7.70 -4.98 -8.84
N PHE A 32 -8.83 -5.46 -9.38
CA PHE A 32 -9.75 -4.63 -10.18
C PHE A 32 -10.92 -4.07 -9.38
N LEU A 33 -11.45 -4.82 -8.41
CA LEU A 33 -12.61 -4.39 -7.62
C LEU A 33 -12.22 -3.34 -6.57
N LEU A 34 -11.06 -3.47 -5.92
CA LEU A 34 -10.68 -2.56 -4.85
C LEU A 34 -10.54 -1.10 -5.33
N PRO A 35 -9.88 -0.79 -6.48
CA PRO A 35 -9.89 0.55 -7.03
C PRO A 35 -11.29 1.09 -7.29
N ILE A 36 -12.21 0.26 -7.81
CA ILE A 36 -13.60 0.64 -8.05
C ILE A 36 -14.30 1.00 -6.73
N VAL A 37 -14.12 0.20 -5.68
CA VAL A 37 -14.69 0.46 -4.35
C VAL A 37 -14.15 1.77 -3.76
N VAL A 38 -12.86 2.07 -3.94
CA VAL A 38 -12.27 3.34 -3.50
C VAL A 38 -12.92 4.53 -4.20
N TYR A 39 -13.11 4.46 -5.53
CA TYR A 39 -13.82 5.52 -6.27
C TYR A 39 -15.27 5.65 -5.85
N ILE A 40 -16.01 4.55 -5.70
CA ILE A 40 -17.39 4.58 -5.20
C ILE A 40 -17.46 5.26 -3.83
N THR A 41 -16.55 4.91 -2.93
CA THR A 41 -16.51 5.50 -1.59
C THR A 41 -16.22 7.00 -1.65
N ASN A 42 -15.28 7.42 -2.50
CA ASN A 42 -14.99 8.84 -2.72
C ASN A 42 -16.19 9.60 -3.30
N PHE A 43 -16.95 9.00 -4.22
CA PHE A 43 -18.12 9.64 -4.80
C PHE A 43 -19.33 9.68 -3.84
N VAL A 44 -19.53 8.66 -3.03
CA VAL A 44 -20.62 8.57 -2.03
C VAL A 44 -20.32 9.40 -0.77
N CYS A 45 -19.05 9.65 -0.49
CA CYS A 45 -18.58 10.40 0.66
C CYS A 45 -17.54 11.41 0.19
N ASN A 46 -18.02 12.62 -0.12
CA ASN A 46 -17.21 13.70 -0.65
C ASN A 46 -17.39 14.98 0.17
N ASP A 47 -16.53 15.97 -0.08
CA ASP A 47 -16.49 17.26 0.58
C ASP A 47 -17.57 18.25 0.08
N ILE A 48 -18.27 17.94 -1.02
CA ILE A 48 -19.32 18.78 -1.61
C ILE A 48 -20.63 18.62 -0.84
N TYR A 49 -21.04 17.38 -0.57
CA TYR A 49 -22.34 17.05 0.05
C TYR A 49 -22.22 16.21 1.33
N GLY A 50 -21.02 15.83 1.75
CA GLY A 50 -20.77 15.04 2.97
C GLY A 50 -20.93 13.53 2.77
N CYS A 51 -21.09 12.81 3.89
CA CYS A 51 -21.09 11.35 3.92
C CYS A 51 -22.26 10.80 4.75
N PRO A 52 -23.20 10.00 4.20
CA PRO A 52 -23.37 9.67 2.77
C PRO A 52 -24.07 10.79 1.99
N ILE A 53 -23.87 10.84 0.67
CA ILE A 53 -24.64 11.74 -0.20
C ILE A 53 -26.17 11.52 -0.03
N PRO A 54 -26.99 12.59 -0.03
CA PRO A 54 -28.42 12.50 0.27
C PRO A 54 -29.19 11.52 -0.62
N SER A 55 -28.86 11.45 -1.91
CA SER A 55 -29.56 10.57 -2.86
C SER A 55 -29.35 9.08 -2.59
N VAL A 56 -28.32 8.68 -1.83
CA VAL A 56 -28.07 7.27 -1.45
C VAL A 56 -28.89 6.86 -0.21
N LEU A 57 -29.22 7.82 0.66
CA LEU A 57 -30.08 7.57 1.84
C LEU A 57 -31.54 7.43 1.47
N ASP A 58 -32.04 8.26 0.55
CA ASP A 58 -33.42 8.24 0.09
C ASP A 58 -33.52 7.75 -1.37
N PRO A 59 -33.73 6.44 -1.59
CA PRO A 59 -33.76 5.85 -2.94
C PRO A 59 -34.89 6.38 -3.83
N LYS A 60 -35.87 7.10 -3.27
CA LYS A 60 -36.95 7.76 -4.01
C LYS A 60 -36.52 9.05 -4.70
N THR A 61 -35.43 9.67 -4.24
CA THR A 61 -34.88 10.91 -4.83
C THR A 61 -33.74 10.65 -5.82
N LEU A 62 -33.45 9.38 -6.08
CA LEU A 62 -32.28 8.89 -6.79
C LEU A 62 -32.48 9.10 -8.31
N THR A 63 -32.05 10.26 -8.81
CA THR A 63 -32.02 10.57 -10.25
C THR A 63 -30.59 10.70 -10.74
N LEU A 64 -30.34 10.33 -12.00
CA LEU A 64 -28.99 10.34 -12.57
C LEU A 64 -28.36 11.75 -12.55
N GLU A 65 -29.17 12.77 -12.79
CA GLU A 65 -28.74 14.18 -12.72
C GLU A 65 -28.32 14.56 -11.30
N LYS A 66 -29.11 14.20 -10.28
CA LYS A 66 -28.76 14.46 -8.88
C LYS A 66 -27.50 13.74 -8.45
N ILE A 67 -27.35 12.47 -8.82
CA ILE A 67 -26.11 11.72 -8.51
C ILE A 67 -24.91 12.41 -9.14
N LYS A 68 -25.00 12.78 -10.41
CA LYS A 68 -23.88 13.43 -11.11
C LYS A 68 -23.47 14.76 -10.44
N THR A 69 -24.45 15.53 -9.97
CA THR A 69 -24.22 16.76 -9.20
C THR A 69 -23.65 16.48 -7.81
N GLU A 70 -24.24 15.53 -7.09
CA GLU A 70 -23.86 15.18 -5.72
C GLU A 70 -22.49 14.51 -5.62
N THR A 71 -22.08 13.77 -6.65
CA THR A 71 -20.75 13.13 -6.72
C THR A 71 -19.66 14.05 -7.27
N GLY A 72 -19.99 15.27 -7.70
CA GLY A 72 -19.01 16.19 -8.30
C GLY A 72 -18.34 15.64 -9.56
N TRP A 73 -19.07 14.93 -10.41
CA TRP A 73 -18.49 14.14 -11.51
C TRP A 73 -17.62 14.99 -12.45
N PRO A 74 -16.29 14.76 -12.52
CA PRO A 74 -15.37 15.61 -13.28
C PRO A 74 -15.32 15.27 -14.78
N GLY A 75 -16.13 14.32 -15.25
CA GLY A 75 -16.08 13.79 -16.61
C GLY A 75 -14.96 12.77 -16.80
N TRP A 76 -15.00 12.03 -17.93
CA TRP A 76 -13.99 11.02 -18.25
C TRP A 76 -12.57 11.59 -18.37
N ASN A 77 -12.46 12.83 -18.83
CA ASN A 77 -11.18 13.54 -18.94
C ASN A 77 -10.65 14.01 -17.57
N GLY A 78 -11.50 14.09 -16.55
CA GLY A 78 -11.12 14.50 -15.20
C GLY A 78 -10.61 13.35 -14.32
N ILE A 79 -10.70 12.10 -14.80
CA ILE A 79 -10.23 10.91 -14.06
C ILE A 79 -8.69 10.86 -14.03
N MET A 80 -8.03 11.38 -15.07
CA MET A 80 -6.57 11.42 -15.19
C MET A 80 -6.08 12.86 -15.37
N SER A 81 -5.29 13.33 -14.42
CA SER A 81 -4.64 14.64 -14.48
C SER A 81 -3.13 14.48 -14.43
N LEU A 82 -2.43 15.02 -15.44
CA LEU A 82 -0.97 15.04 -15.48
C LEU A 82 -0.38 15.93 -14.38
N GLU A 83 -1.09 17.00 -14.02
CA GLU A 83 -0.69 17.88 -12.93
C GLU A 83 -0.72 17.15 -11.59
N ALA A 84 -1.84 16.48 -11.28
CA ALA A 84 -1.97 15.68 -10.06
C ALA A 84 -0.92 14.55 -10.02
N THR A 85 -0.70 13.89 -11.16
CA THR A 85 0.35 12.86 -11.29
C THR A 85 1.73 13.42 -10.99
N GLY A 86 2.05 14.61 -11.49
CA GLY A 86 3.31 15.31 -11.22
C GLY A 86 3.52 15.60 -9.73
N TRP A 87 2.49 16.10 -9.03
CA TRP A 87 2.54 16.35 -7.60
C TRP A 87 2.71 15.06 -6.77
N VAL A 88 2.00 13.99 -7.14
CA VAL A 88 2.15 12.67 -6.48
C VAL A 88 3.57 12.14 -6.66
N LEU A 89 4.13 12.20 -7.87
CA LEU A 89 5.51 11.79 -8.12
C LEU A 89 6.52 12.67 -7.36
N GLY A 90 6.30 13.99 -7.30
CA GLY A 90 7.12 14.91 -6.52
C GLY A 90 7.13 14.57 -5.03
N TYR A 91 5.97 14.24 -4.45
CA TYR A 91 5.84 13.80 -3.06
C TYR A 91 6.61 12.51 -2.79
N TYR A 92 6.49 11.49 -3.66
CA TYR A 92 7.24 10.24 -3.51
C TYR A 92 8.75 10.46 -3.69
N PHE A 93 9.15 11.30 -4.64
CA PHE A 93 10.56 11.65 -4.85
C PHE A 93 11.15 12.32 -3.61
N LEU A 94 10.47 13.31 -3.04
CA LEU A 94 10.87 13.94 -1.78
C LEU A 94 10.97 12.90 -0.66
N SER A 95 9.99 12.00 -0.55
CA SER A 95 10.00 10.91 0.45
C SER A 95 11.23 9.99 0.30
N LEU A 96 11.64 9.67 -0.93
CA LEU A 96 12.85 8.89 -1.20
C LEU A 96 14.12 9.66 -0.82
N VAL A 97 14.20 10.95 -1.14
CA VAL A 97 15.30 11.85 -0.72
C VAL A 97 15.39 11.87 0.80
N LEU A 98 14.28 12.09 1.50
CA LEU A 98 14.23 12.10 2.95
C LEU A 98 14.67 10.75 3.54
N HIS A 99 14.17 9.62 3.02
CA HIS A 99 14.59 8.30 3.47
C HIS A 99 16.10 8.07 3.30
N ARG A 100 16.68 8.58 2.21
CA ARG A 100 18.12 8.44 1.94
C ARG A 100 18.97 9.30 2.87
N PHE A 101 18.62 10.57 3.06
CA PHE A 101 19.48 11.55 3.72
C PHE A 101 19.23 11.73 5.21
N LEU A 102 18.01 11.50 5.72
CA LEU A 102 17.78 11.64 7.16
C LEU A 102 18.60 10.60 7.93
N PRO A 103 19.20 10.96 9.08
CA PRO A 103 19.81 9.97 9.95
C PRO A 103 18.73 9.01 10.48
N GLY A 104 19.12 7.75 10.70
CA GLY A 104 18.23 6.72 11.20
C GLY A 104 19.01 5.50 11.67
N GLN A 105 18.38 4.69 12.52
CA GLN A 105 18.98 3.49 13.08
C GLN A 105 18.92 2.34 12.05
N ILE A 106 19.98 1.52 11.99
CA ILE A 106 20.03 0.34 11.14
C ILE A 106 19.73 -0.88 12.01
N VAL A 107 18.61 -1.55 11.74
CA VAL A 107 18.14 -2.71 12.50
C VAL A 107 18.12 -3.95 11.61
N GLU A 108 18.48 -5.09 12.18
CA GLU A 108 18.40 -6.38 11.49
C GLU A 108 16.95 -6.89 11.46
N GLY A 109 16.46 -7.25 10.28
CA GLY A 109 15.15 -7.84 10.10
C GLY A 109 15.03 -9.27 10.62
N THR A 110 13.88 -9.89 10.37
CA THR A 110 13.66 -11.31 10.65
C THR A 110 14.55 -12.20 9.79
N GLU A 111 14.79 -13.43 10.26
CA GLU A 111 15.55 -14.41 9.48
C GLU A 111 14.78 -14.81 8.21
N LEU A 112 15.46 -14.78 7.06
CA LEU A 112 14.86 -15.18 5.79
C LEU A 112 14.78 -16.70 5.70
N ALA A 113 13.79 -17.22 4.98
CA ALA A 113 13.65 -18.66 4.73
C ALA A 113 14.87 -19.27 4.01
N ILE A 114 15.59 -18.45 3.24
CA ILE A 114 16.83 -18.81 2.54
C ILE A 114 18.09 -18.62 3.42
N GLY A 115 17.91 -18.24 4.69
CA GLY A 115 18.96 -17.86 5.63
C GLY A 115 19.36 -16.38 5.53
N GLY A 116 19.95 -15.87 6.60
CA GLY A 116 20.43 -14.48 6.70
C GLY A 116 19.35 -13.49 7.17
N ARG A 117 19.76 -12.22 7.35
CA ARG A 117 18.90 -11.10 7.77
C ARG A 117 19.18 -9.88 6.88
N LEU A 118 18.13 -9.11 6.61
CA LEU A 118 18.24 -7.86 5.85
C LEU A 118 18.32 -6.68 6.83
N LYS A 119 19.24 -5.75 6.56
CA LYS A 119 19.40 -4.51 7.32
C LYS A 119 18.42 -3.44 6.83
N TYR A 120 17.59 -2.93 7.71
CA TYR A 120 16.62 -1.87 7.42
C TYR A 120 17.01 -0.58 8.14
N LYS A 121 16.93 0.54 7.42
CA LYS A 121 17.20 1.88 7.95
C LYS A 121 15.87 2.51 8.39
N PHE A 122 15.69 2.68 9.70
CA PHE A 122 14.49 3.27 10.29
C PHE A 122 14.76 4.73 10.67
N ASN A 123 14.08 5.65 9.98
CA ASN A 123 14.22 7.10 10.18
C ASN A 123 12.93 7.74 10.71
N SER A 124 11.86 6.95 10.89
CA SER A 124 10.57 7.42 11.39
C SER A 124 10.48 7.03 12.87
N GLU A 125 10.76 8.01 13.73
CA GLU A 125 10.73 8.01 15.20
C GLU A 125 11.43 6.85 15.95
N TYR A 126 11.95 7.17 17.13
CA TYR A 126 12.74 6.29 17.98
C TYR A 126 11.88 5.14 18.54
N ILE A 127 11.85 4.01 17.84
CA ILE A 127 11.34 2.75 18.40
C ILE A 127 12.42 2.26 19.37
N PRO A 128 12.18 2.21 20.70
CA PRO A 128 13.10 1.55 21.61
C PRO A 128 13.19 0.08 21.21
N ASP A 129 14.44 -0.39 21.12
CA ASP A 129 14.87 -1.74 20.80
C ASP A 129 13.76 -2.80 20.72
N MET A 130 13.50 -3.28 19.51
CA MET A 130 12.59 -4.38 19.19
C MET A 130 13.17 -5.73 19.64
N HIS A 131 13.61 -5.81 20.89
CA HIS A 131 14.33 -6.93 21.51
C HIS A 131 13.40 -8.06 21.99
N PHE A 132 12.12 -8.10 21.59
CA PHE A 132 11.12 -8.99 22.21
C PHE A 132 10.58 -10.16 21.34
N ALA A 133 11.06 -10.40 20.12
CA ALA A 133 10.43 -11.42 19.26
C ALA A 133 11.34 -12.55 18.76
N THR A 134 12.45 -12.87 19.44
CA THR A 134 13.36 -13.96 19.03
C THR A 134 13.63 -15.04 20.07
N THR A 135 13.01 -15.02 21.25
CA THR A 135 13.36 -16.00 22.31
C THR A 135 12.34 -17.12 22.55
N HIS A 136 11.20 -17.16 21.85
CA HIS A 136 10.24 -18.26 21.98
C HIS A 136 9.61 -18.65 20.65
N CYS A 137 10.37 -19.37 19.83
CA CYS A 137 9.88 -20.37 18.87
C CYS A 137 10.94 -21.48 18.78
#